data_AF-A0A6P1E8R3-F1
#
_entry.id   AF-A0A6P1E8R3-F1
#
_cell.length_a   1.000
_cell.length_b   1.000
_cell.length_c   1.000
_cell.angle_alpha   90.00
_cell.angle_beta   90.00
_cell.angle_gamma   90.00
#
_symmetry.space_group_name_H-M   'P 1'
#
loop_
_entity.id
_entity.type
_entity.pdbx_description
1 polymer ?
#
loop_
_entity_poly.entity_id
_entity_poly.type
_entity_poly.pdbx_seq_one_letter_code
_entity_poly.pdbx_strand_id
1 'polypeptide(L)'
;MIKKSEKLPLSLLYYFSLLILGIYVITLLSGGFIFVYKFIGIIFNIESINSFAQQTGIGGSSHPVWGIVTALLLYFLLIFQTIFVYFITKLLNKLRTNKTFIESNLKNIKWIMYSFGWIALLDGIGALLRNIVPYGFSALPDAGGLQIEIIAWFAFYVIYIVFKHGVQLQDDANRII
;
A
#
# COMPACT_ATOMS: atom_id res chain seq x y z
N MET A 1 12.31 29.62 -0.16
CA MET A 1 11.54 29.75 -1.43
C MET A 1 11.99 28.62 -2.36
N ILE A 2 11.14 27.67 -2.79
CA ILE A 2 11.62 26.49 -3.57
C ILE A 2 12.32 26.96 -4.85
N LYS A 3 13.61 26.63 -5.01
CA LYS A 3 14.37 26.92 -6.23
C LYS A 3 13.68 26.25 -7.41
N LYS A 4 13.57 26.97 -8.54
CA LYS A 4 12.87 26.50 -9.76
C LYS A 4 13.33 25.10 -10.22
N SER A 5 14.57 24.70 -9.90
CA SER A 5 15.15 23.37 -10.19
C SER A 5 14.62 22.21 -9.33
N GLU A 6 14.09 22.46 -8.13
CA GLU A 6 13.59 21.40 -7.22
C GLU A 6 12.11 21.07 -7.45
N LYS A 7 11.37 21.92 -8.17
CA LYS A 7 9.95 21.67 -8.48
C LYS A 7 9.75 20.55 -9.51
N LEU A 8 10.69 20.40 -10.44
CA LEU A 8 10.64 19.40 -11.51
C LEU A 8 10.72 17.95 -10.96
N PRO A 9 11.74 17.56 -10.16
CA PRO A 9 11.81 16.21 -9.59
C PRO A 9 10.63 15.91 -8.65
N LEU A 10 10.13 16.90 -7.91
CA LEU A 10 8.99 16.72 -7.02
C LEU A 10 7.68 16.44 -7.77
N SER A 11 7.48 17.11 -8.91
CA SER A 11 6.33 16.89 -9.78
C SER A 11 6.35 15.49 -10.41
N LEU A 12 7.52 15.02 -10.84
CA LEU A 12 7.70 13.66 -11.38
C LEU A 12 7.37 12.59 -10.34
N LEU A 13 7.88 12.73 -9.10
CA LEU A 13 7.56 11.83 -7.99
C LEU A 13 6.05 11.79 -7.70
N TYR A 14 5.39 12.95 -7.76
CA TYR A 14 3.94 13.03 -7.58
C TYR A 14 3.19 12.27 -8.67
N TYR A 15 3.51 12.45 -9.95
CA TYR A 15 2.85 11.74 -11.04
C TYR A 15 3.09 10.23 -10.98
N PHE A 16 4.30 9.82 -10.63
CA PHE A 16 4.63 8.41 -10.42
C PHE A 16 3.81 7.80 -9.27
N SER A 17 3.74 8.50 -8.13
CA SER A 17 2.91 8.09 -6.99
C SER A 17 1.42 8.03 -7.33
N LEU A 18 0.94 8.95 -8.16
CA LEU A 18 -0.45 9.00 -8.61
C LEU A 18 -0.79 7.84 -9.56
N LEU A 19 0.15 7.47 -10.44
CA LEU A 19 0.02 6.29 -11.31
C LEU A 19 -0.06 5.01 -10.47
N ILE A 20 0.85 4.85 -9.50
CA ILE A 20 0.84 3.70 -8.58
C ILE A 20 -0.47 3.65 -7.79
N LEU A 21 -0.94 4.79 -7.28
CA LEU A 21 -2.23 4.87 -6.60
C LEU A 21 -3.38 4.45 -7.51
N GLY A 22 -3.37 4.88 -8.77
CA GLY A 22 -4.37 4.50 -9.76
C GLY A 22 -4.42 2.99 -9.97
N ILE A 23 -3.27 2.33 -10.11
CA ILE A 23 -3.18 0.87 -10.20
C ILE A 23 -3.78 0.22 -8.96
N TYR A 24 -3.36 0.63 -7.76
CA TYR A 24 -3.87 0.07 -6.51
C TYR A 24 -5.39 0.24 -6.33
N VAL A 25 -5.94 1.41 -6.70
CA VAL A 25 -7.39 1.64 -6.66
C VAL A 25 -8.13 0.74 -7.63
N ILE A 26 -7.62 0.57 -8.86
CA ILE A 26 -8.21 -0.35 -9.85
C ILE A 26 -8.16 -1.79 -9.31
N THR A 27 -7.02 -2.23 -8.78
CA THR A 27 -6.85 -3.57 -8.20
C THR A 27 -7.74 -3.77 -6.97
N LEU A 28 -7.94 -2.75 -6.14
CA LEU A 28 -8.82 -2.81 -4.97
C LEU A 28 -10.28 -2.99 -5.40
N LEU A 29 -10.73 -2.22 -6.39
CA LEU A 29 -12.10 -2.31 -6.91
C LEU A 29 -12.35 -3.65 -7.60
N SER A 30 -11.44 -4.11 -8.47
CA SER A 30 -11.57 -5.39 -9.14
C SER A 30 -11.42 -6.57 -8.18
N GLY A 31 -10.48 -6.51 -7.24
CA GLY A 31 -10.28 -7.49 -6.18
C GLY A 31 -11.49 -7.59 -5.25
N GLY A 32 -12.14 -6.47 -4.93
CA GLY A 32 -13.37 -6.46 -4.14
C GLY A 32 -14.52 -7.19 -4.84
N PHE A 33 -14.66 -7.02 -6.15
CA PHE A 33 -15.64 -7.75 -6.94
C PHE A 33 -15.37 -9.27 -6.91
N ILE A 34 -14.12 -9.69 -7.10
CA ILE A 34 -13.73 -11.10 -7.03
C ILE A 34 -13.96 -11.67 -5.62
N PHE A 35 -13.68 -10.89 -4.58
CA PHE A 35 -13.90 -11.28 -3.19
C PHE A 35 -15.39 -11.55 -2.90
N VAL A 36 -16.27 -10.62 -3.29
CA VAL A 36 -17.73 -10.78 -3.13
C VAL A 36 -18.23 -11.98 -3.94
N TYR A 37 -17.76 -12.12 -5.18
CA TYR A 37 -18.11 -13.23 -6.06
C TYR A 37 -17.76 -14.59 -5.41
N LYS A 38 -16.55 -14.72 -4.84
CA LYS A 38 -16.12 -15.92 -4.11
C LYS A 38 -16.94 -16.17 -2.84
N PHE A 39 -17.24 -15.11 -2.08
CA PHE A 39 -18.03 -15.23 -0.85
C PHE A 39 -19.42 -15.82 -1.12
N ILE A 40 -20.07 -15.36 -2.21
CA ILE A 40 -21.35 -15.93 -2.68
C ILE A 40 -21.18 -17.39 -3.10
N GLY A 41 -20.13 -17.71 -3.87
CA GLY A 41 -19.87 -19.09 -4.31
C GLY A 41 -19.72 -20.10 -3.17
N ILE A 42 -19.08 -19.70 -2.08
CA ILE A 42 -18.90 -20.54 -0.90
C ILE A 42 -20.21 -20.69 -0.13
N ILE A 43 -20.97 -19.60 0.10
CA ILE A 43 -22.23 -19.66 0.85
C ILE A 43 -23.28 -20.52 0.14
N PHE A 44 -23.40 -20.38 -1.17
CA PHE A 44 -24.41 -21.09 -1.96
C PHE A 44 -23.91 -22.40 -2.57
N ASN A 45 -22.66 -22.80 -2.26
CA ASN A 45 -22.01 -24.00 -2.78
C ASN A 45 -22.09 -24.14 -4.32
N ILE A 46 -21.83 -23.04 -5.04
CA ILE A 46 -21.94 -22.99 -6.51
C ILE A 46 -20.59 -23.38 -7.12
N GLU A 47 -20.52 -24.58 -7.72
CA GLU A 47 -19.27 -25.15 -8.28
C GLU A 47 -18.64 -24.30 -9.39
N SER A 48 -19.44 -23.65 -10.24
CA SER A 48 -18.94 -22.76 -11.30
C SER A 48 -18.23 -21.52 -10.76
N ILE A 49 -18.65 -21.03 -9.59
CA ILE A 49 -18.05 -19.87 -8.92
C ILE A 49 -16.76 -20.28 -8.21
N ASN A 50 -16.77 -21.45 -7.56
CA ASN A 50 -15.60 -21.98 -6.86
C ASN A 50 -14.44 -22.33 -7.81
N SER A 51 -14.75 -22.87 -8.99
CA SER A 51 -13.75 -23.17 -10.04
C SER A 51 -13.17 -21.90 -10.67
N PHE A 52 -13.98 -20.87 -10.94
CA PHE A 52 -13.48 -19.58 -11.43
C PHE A 52 -12.56 -18.89 -10.40
N ALA A 53 -12.91 -18.93 -9.12
CA ALA A 53 -12.10 -18.34 -8.05
C ALA A 53 -10.73 -19.03 -7.91
N GLN A 54 -10.65 -20.36 -8.07
CA GLN A 54 -9.38 -21.09 -8.07
C GLN A 54 -8.45 -20.66 -9.21
N GLN A 55 -9.00 -20.34 -10.38
CA GLN A 55 -8.20 -19.87 -11.53
C GLN A 55 -7.61 -18.46 -11.31
N THR A 56 -8.25 -17.62 -10.50
CA THR A 56 -7.75 -16.26 -10.19
C THR A 56 -6.61 -16.25 -9.16
N GLY A 57 -6.23 -17.40 -8.61
CA GLY A 57 -5.20 -17.49 -7.57
C GLY A 57 -5.60 -16.94 -6.20
N ILE A 58 -6.78 -16.32 -6.06
CA ILE A 58 -7.23 -15.75 -4.78
C ILE A 58 -7.80 -16.88 -3.89
N GLY A 59 -6.96 -17.37 -2.98
CA GLY A 59 -7.33 -18.33 -1.93
C GLY A 59 -7.61 -19.74 -2.44
N GLY A 60 -6.67 -20.29 -3.20
CA GLY A 60 -6.64 -21.67 -3.67
C GLY A 60 -6.36 -22.68 -2.54
N SER A 61 -7.21 -22.72 -1.53
CA SER A 61 -7.22 -23.81 -0.56
C SER A 61 -8.34 -24.79 -0.90
N SER A 62 -8.04 -26.09 -0.80
CA SER A 62 -9.03 -27.18 -0.90
C SER A 62 -10.13 -27.09 0.18
N HIS A 63 -9.86 -26.39 1.29
CA HIS A 63 -10.83 -26.15 2.36
C HIS A 63 -11.53 -24.78 2.22
N PRO A 64 -12.87 -24.72 2.20
CA PRO A 64 -13.62 -23.47 1.99
C PRO A 64 -13.32 -22.38 3.02
N VAL A 65 -13.19 -22.75 4.30
CA VAL A 65 -12.94 -21.82 5.41
C VAL A 65 -11.58 -21.14 5.27
N TRP A 66 -10.53 -21.91 4.98
CA TRP A 66 -9.18 -21.37 4.78
C TRP A 66 -9.11 -20.45 3.56
N GLY A 67 -9.92 -20.72 2.53
CA GLY A 67 -9.99 -19.92 1.32
C GLY A 67 -10.62 -18.55 1.53
N ILE A 68 -11.50 -18.42 2.52
CA ILE A 68 -12.04 -17.14 3.00
C ILE A 68 -10.97 -16.39 3.80
N VAL A 69 -10.30 -17.07 4.73
CA VAL A 69 -9.24 -16.47 5.56
C VAL A 69 -8.11 -15.90 4.70
N THR A 70 -7.61 -16.67 3.72
CA THR A 70 -6.61 -16.21 2.76
C THR A 70 -7.08 -14.99 1.97
N ALA A 71 -8.34 -15.00 1.51
CA ALA A 71 -8.88 -13.95 0.67
C ALA A 71 -9.06 -12.65 1.48
N LEU A 72 -9.52 -12.76 2.73
CA LEU A 72 -9.59 -11.65 3.67
C LEU A 72 -8.21 -11.05 3.93
N LEU A 73 -7.21 -11.88 4.20
CA LEU A 73 -5.86 -11.42 4.49
C LEU A 73 -5.25 -10.67 3.29
N LEU A 74 -5.39 -11.22 2.08
CA LEU A 74 -4.97 -10.55 0.83
C LEU A 74 -5.71 -9.23 0.60
N TYR A 75 -7.02 -9.21 0.86
CA TYR A 75 -7.82 -8.02 0.67
C TYR A 75 -7.44 -6.91 1.67
N PHE A 76 -7.20 -7.26 2.94
CA PHE A 76 -6.68 -6.31 3.92
C PHE A 76 -5.29 -5.80 3.55
N LEU A 77 -4.39 -6.68 3.08
CA LEU A 77 -3.07 -6.28 2.61
C LEU A 77 -3.18 -5.23 1.48
N LEU A 78 -4.06 -5.47 0.51
CA LEU A 78 -4.33 -4.56 -0.60
C LEU A 78 -4.91 -3.22 -0.13
N ILE A 79 -5.81 -3.23 0.85
CA ILE A 79 -6.34 -2.01 1.48
C ILE A 79 -5.20 -1.20 2.11
N PHE A 80 -4.36 -1.82 2.95
CA PHE A 80 -3.28 -1.10 3.62
C PHE A 80 -2.21 -0.60 2.65
N GLN A 81 -1.89 -1.34 1.60
CA GLN A 81 -1.02 -0.89 0.51
C GLN A 81 -1.62 0.33 -0.23
N THR A 82 -2.92 0.31 -0.53
CA THR A 82 -3.61 1.45 -1.15
C THR A 82 -3.59 2.68 -0.24
N ILE A 83 -3.87 2.51 1.05
CA ILE A 83 -3.81 3.59 2.04
C ILE A 83 -2.39 4.15 2.16
N PHE A 84 -1.37 3.28 2.19
CA PHE A 84 0.03 3.66 2.23
C PHE A 84 0.40 4.58 1.07
N VAL A 85 0.13 4.15 -0.17
CA VAL A 85 0.41 4.93 -1.38
C VAL A 85 -0.42 6.23 -1.41
N TYR A 86 -1.68 6.19 -0.97
CA TYR A 86 -2.52 7.38 -0.88
C TYR A 86 -1.88 8.47 0.00
N PHE A 87 -1.36 8.11 1.17
CA PHE A 87 -0.73 9.10 2.06
C PHE A 87 0.59 9.64 1.49
N ILE A 88 1.36 8.82 0.76
CA ILE A 88 2.55 9.29 0.03
C ILE A 88 2.15 10.32 -1.04
N THR A 89 1.17 10.00 -1.87
CA THR A 89 0.65 10.92 -2.91
C THR A 89 0.15 12.22 -2.30
N LYS A 90 -0.58 12.12 -1.18
CA LYS A 90 -1.09 13.29 -0.44
C LYS A 90 0.03 14.14 0.15
N LEU A 91 1.09 13.52 0.65
CA LEU A 91 2.27 14.21 1.18
C LEU A 91 3.03 14.93 0.06
N LEU A 92 3.26 14.27 -1.07
CA LEU A 92 3.90 14.86 -2.26
C LEU A 92 3.12 16.05 -2.81
N ASN A 93 1.78 15.97 -2.88
CA ASN A 93 0.97 17.10 -3.32
C ASN A 93 1.11 18.33 -2.41
N LYS A 94 1.22 18.12 -1.08
CA LYS A 94 1.41 19.20 -0.11
C LYS A 94 2.80 19.83 -0.22
N LEU A 95 3.85 19.03 -0.43
CA LEU A 95 5.20 19.54 -0.68
C LEU A 95 5.26 20.36 -1.98
N ARG A 96 4.61 19.89 -3.05
CA ARG A 96 4.53 20.60 -4.34
C ARG A 96 3.87 21.97 -4.22
N THR A 97 2.90 22.11 -3.32
CA THR A 97 2.14 23.34 -3.08
C THR A 97 2.77 24.24 -2.01
N ASN A 98 4.06 24.04 -1.68
CA ASN A 98 4.85 24.79 -0.69
C ASN A 98 4.28 24.77 0.75
N LYS A 99 3.49 23.77 1.11
CA LYS A 99 2.97 23.58 2.48
C LYS A 99 3.82 22.53 3.20
N THR A 100 5.05 22.90 3.53
CA THR A 100 6.11 21.93 3.92
C THR A 100 6.10 21.58 5.40
N PHE A 101 5.71 22.51 6.28
CA PHE A 101 5.65 22.31 7.74
C PHE A 101 4.29 22.74 8.30
N ILE A 102 3.32 21.85 8.19
CA ILE A 102 2.02 21.97 8.85
C ILE A 102 1.81 20.64 9.59
N GLU A 103 1.15 20.64 10.76
CA GLU A 103 0.80 19.41 11.51
C GLU A 103 0.19 18.30 10.62
N SER A 104 -0.49 18.72 9.56
CA SER A 104 -1.05 17.87 8.52
C SER A 104 -0.03 16.98 7.79
N ASN A 105 1.26 17.36 7.71
CA ASN A 105 2.32 16.56 7.09
C ASN A 105 2.85 15.50 8.05
N LEU A 106 3.03 15.85 9.33
CA LEU A 106 3.37 14.89 10.39
C LEU A 106 2.26 13.83 10.54
N LYS A 107 0.99 14.24 10.48
CA LYS A 107 -0.14 13.31 10.47
C LYS A 107 -0.07 12.35 9.28
N ASN A 108 0.25 12.84 8.08
CA ASN A 108 0.42 11.97 6.91
C ASN A 108 1.58 10.98 7.10
N ILE A 109 2.73 11.41 7.61
CA ILE A 109 3.88 10.53 7.89
C ILE A 109 3.50 9.44 8.91
N LYS A 110 2.79 9.80 9.98
CA LYS A 110 2.27 8.82 10.95
C LYS A 110 1.40 7.75 10.28
N TRP A 111 0.50 8.16 9.39
CA TRP A 111 -0.32 7.21 8.65
C TRP A 111 0.47 6.33 7.68
N ILE A 112 1.50 6.86 7.02
CA ILE A 112 2.43 6.06 6.21
C ILE A 112 3.08 4.98 7.08
N MET A 113 3.59 5.33 8.27
CA MET A 113 4.19 4.38 9.20
C MET A 113 3.17 3.34 9.71
N TYR A 114 1.96 3.75 10.08
CA TYR A 114 0.93 2.82 10.54
C TYR A 114 0.50 1.85 9.44
N SER A 115 0.28 2.34 8.22
CA SER A 115 -0.05 1.49 7.08
C SER A 115 1.07 0.50 6.78
N PHE A 116 2.33 0.92 6.84
CA PHE A 116 3.46 0.01 6.69
C PHE A 116 3.54 -1.03 7.80
N GLY A 117 3.31 -0.63 9.06
CA GLY A 117 3.25 -1.55 10.19
C GLY A 117 2.15 -2.61 10.02
N TRP A 118 0.98 -2.23 9.53
CA TRP A 118 -0.09 -3.17 9.21
C TRP A 118 0.25 -4.12 8.05
N ILE A 119 0.92 -3.62 7.00
CA ILE A 119 1.41 -4.46 5.90
C ILE A 119 2.36 -5.53 6.45
N ALA A 120 3.36 -5.12 7.23
CA ALA A 120 4.34 -6.03 7.82
C ALA A 120 3.70 -7.05 8.79
N LEU A 121 2.73 -6.62 9.59
CA LEU A 121 2.01 -7.50 10.51
C LEU A 121 1.16 -8.54 9.77
N LEU A 122 0.38 -8.12 8.77
CA LEU A 122 -0.45 -9.03 7.99
C LEU A 122 0.39 -10.03 7.20
N ASP A 123 1.52 -9.58 6.68
CA ASP A 123 2.48 -10.42 6.00
C ASP A 123 3.11 -11.46 6.96
N GLY A 124 3.52 -11.04 8.16
CA GLY A 124 3.98 -11.95 9.21
C GLY A 124 2.93 -13.00 9.61
N ILE A 125 1.66 -12.61 9.74
CA ILE A 125 0.54 -13.55 9.95
C ILE A 125 0.42 -14.51 8.76
N GLY A 126 0.52 -14.00 7.53
CA GLY A 126 0.48 -14.81 6.32
C GLY A 126 1.60 -15.85 6.25
N ALA A 127 2.81 -15.49 6.67
CA ALA A 127 3.94 -16.42 6.78
C ALA A 127 3.70 -17.51 7.85
N LEU A 128 3.18 -17.14 9.02
CA LEU A 128 2.82 -18.11 10.06
C LEU A 128 1.74 -19.09 9.59
N LEU A 129 0.71 -18.60 8.90
CA LEU A 129 -0.38 -19.42 8.38
C LEU A 129 0.10 -20.42 7.30
N ARG A 130 1.08 -20.03 6.47
CA ARG A 130 1.72 -20.93 5.50
C ARG A 130 2.40 -22.13 6.16
N ASN A 131 3.06 -21.93 7.30
CA ASN A 131 3.74 -23.01 8.03
C ASN A 131 2.77 -23.95 8.76
N ILE A 132 1.59 -23.46 9.15
CA ILE A 132 0.59 -24.24 9.90
C ILE A 132 -0.36 -24.98 8.95
N VAL A 133 -0.63 -24.43 7.76
CA VAL A 133 -1.58 -24.99 6.78
C VAL A 133 -0.92 -25.08 5.40
N PRO A 134 -0.10 -26.12 5.16
CA PRO A 134 0.78 -26.20 3.98
C PRO A 134 0.06 -26.27 2.63
N TYR A 135 -1.21 -26.68 2.60
CA TYR A 135 -2.00 -26.84 1.36
C TYR A 135 -2.99 -25.71 1.07
N GLY A 136 -3.05 -24.68 1.92
CA GLY A 136 -4.08 -23.64 1.83
C GLY A 136 -3.63 -22.28 1.27
N PHE A 137 -2.33 -22.00 1.28
CA PHE A 137 -1.83 -20.61 1.28
C PHE A 137 -0.82 -20.29 0.15
N SER A 138 -0.82 -21.05 -0.94
CA SER A 138 0.04 -20.80 -2.13
C SER A 138 -0.16 -19.44 -2.79
N ALA A 139 -1.26 -18.75 -2.45
CA ALA A 139 -1.65 -17.44 -2.96
C ALA A 139 -1.09 -16.24 -2.20
N LEU A 140 -0.48 -16.45 -1.03
CA LEU A 140 0.04 -15.35 -0.23
C LEU A 140 1.37 -14.85 -0.81
N PRO A 141 1.51 -13.53 -1.08
CA PRO A 141 2.79 -12.94 -1.47
C PRO A 141 3.86 -13.31 -0.46
N ASP A 142 5.07 -13.58 -0.93
CA ASP A 142 6.21 -13.73 -0.05
C ASP A 142 6.59 -12.38 0.56
N ALA A 143 6.94 -12.41 1.85
CA ALA A 143 7.29 -11.27 2.67
C ALA A 143 8.42 -10.39 2.09
N GLY A 144 9.27 -10.99 1.27
CA GLY A 144 10.36 -10.34 0.55
C GLY A 144 10.00 -9.92 -0.87
N GLY A 145 8.71 -9.80 -1.20
CA GLY A 145 8.27 -9.40 -2.53
C GLY A 145 8.88 -8.05 -2.92
N LEU A 146 9.67 -8.04 -4.00
CA LEU A 146 10.33 -6.87 -4.57
C LEU A 146 9.41 -5.65 -4.71
N GLN A 147 8.10 -5.86 -4.88
CA GLN A 147 7.06 -4.82 -4.91
C GLN A 147 6.95 -4.05 -3.58
N ILE A 148 6.88 -4.74 -2.44
CA ILE A 148 6.74 -4.12 -1.11
C ILE A 148 8.02 -3.38 -0.76
N GLU A 149 9.18 -3.95 -1.09
CA GLU A 149 10.48 -3.35 -0.84
C GLU A 149 10.67 -2.04 -1.64
N ILE A 150 10.35 -2.05 -2.95
CA ILE A 150 10.42 -0.84 -3.78
C ILE A 150 9.51 0.27 -3.24
N ILE A 151 8.29 -0.09 -2.83
CA ILE A 151 7.31 0.86 -2.29
C ILE A 151 7.78 1.44 -0.94
N ALA A 152 8.45 0.63 -0.10
CA ALA A 152 9.06 1.09 1.14
C ALA A 152 10.21 2.07 0.89
N TRP A 153 11.15 1.73 0.00
CA TRP A 153 12.24 2.63 -0.40
C TRP A 153 11.74 3.94 -0.98
N PHE A 154 10.69 3.88 -1.80
CA PHE A 154 10.03 5.07 -2.33
C PHE A 154 9.48 5.95 -1.21
N ALA A 155 8.82 5.37 -0.21
CA ALA A 155 8.31 6.12 0.94
C ALA A 155 9.42 6.76 1.78
N PHE A 156 10.51 6.03 2.06
CA PHE A 156 11.67 6.57 2.75
C PHE A 156 12.28 7.76 2.00
N TYR A 157 12.38 7.66 0.68
CA TYR A 157 12.87 8.75 -0.15
C TYR A 157 11.97 9.99 -0.09
N VAL A 158 10.64 9.81 -0.14
CA VAL A 158 9.68 10.92 0.01
C VAL A 158 9.78 11.57 1.39
N ILE A 159 9.89 10.78 2.46
CA ILE A 159 10.07 11.29 3.83
C ILE A 159 11.37 12.07 3.95
N TYR A 160 12.48 11.55 3.40
CA TYR A 160 13.76 12.24 3.36
C TYR A 160 13.66 13.61 2.68
N ILE A 161 12.97 13.70 1.54
CA ILE A 161 12.73 14.97 0.84
C ILE A 161 11.98 15.96 1.72
N VAL A 162 10.97 15.51 2.48
CA VAL A 162 10.21 16.37 3.41
C VAL A 162 11.15 16.99 4.45
N PHE A 163 11.96 16.15 5.10
CA PHE A 163 12.90 16.60 6.13
C PHE A 163 13.97 17.52 5.56
N LYS A 164 14.55 17.19 4.39
CA LYS A 164 15.53 18.03 3.70
C LYS A 164 14.98 19.42 3.41
N HIS A 165 13.76 19.53 2.89
CA HIS A 165 13.13 20.82 2.65
C HIS A 165 12.81 21.57 3.96
N GLY A 166 12.55 20.85 5.05
CA GLY A 166 12.37 21.45 6.36
C GLY A 166 13.61 22.11 6.92
N VAL A 167 14.73 21.39 6.87
CA VAL A 167 16.02 21.92 7.29
C VAL A 167 16.39 23.15 6.47
N GLN A 168 16.19 23.11 5.15
CA GLN A 168 16.43 24.28 4.28
C GLN A 168 15.59 25.51 4.68
N LEU A 169 14.32 25.33 5.07
CA LEU A 169 13.48 26.44 5.54
C LEU A 169 13.97 27.02 6.88
N GLN A 170 14.50 26.18 7.77
CA GLN A 170 15.08 26.62 9.04
C GLN A 170 16.40 27.36 8.84
N ASP A 171 17.25 26.88 7.93
CA ASP A 171 18.52 27.52 7.56
C ASP A 171 18.29 28.88 6.88
N ASP A 172 17.31 28.97 5.98
CA ASP A 172 16.90 30.24 5.36
C ASP A 172 16.39 31.24 6.42
N ALA A 173 15.63 30.78 7.41
CA ALA A 173 15.13 31.63 8.50
C ALA A 173 16.26 32.14 9.40
N ASN A 174 17.22 31.28 9.76
CA ASN A 174 18.35 31.64 10.60
C ASN A 174 19.37 32.57 9.92
N ARG A 175 19.39 32.65 8.59
CA ARG A 175 20.26 33.57 7.83
C ARG A 175 19.69 34.98 7.66
N ILE A 176 18.41 35.18 7.98
CA ILE A 176 17.71 36.48 7.87
C ILE A 176 17.80 37.27 9.19
N ILE A 177 18.27 36.63 10.27
CA ILE A 177 18.61 37.25 11.57
C ILE A 177 20.10 37.55 11.57
#